data_AF-V7AYU0-F1
#
_entry.id   AF-V7AYU0-F1
#
_cell.length_a   1.000
_cell.length_b   1.000
_cell.length_c   1.000
_cell.angle_alpha   90.00
_cell.angle_beta   90.00
_cell.angle_gamma   90.00
#
_symmetry.space_group_name_H-M   'P 1'
#
loop_
_entity.id
_entity.type
_entity.pdbx_description
1 polymer ?
#
loop_
_entity_poly.entity_id
_entity_poly.type
_entity_poly.pdbx_seq_one_letter_code
_entity_poly.pdbx_strand_id
1 'polypeptide(L)' 'MTSRSGQGSSESSRTRVGKYELGRTLGEGNFAKVKFARHVESGENVAIKILNKEKLLKHKMIDQ' A
#
# COMPACT_ATOMS: atom_id res chain seq x y z
N MET A 1 -30.49 7.00 -27.97
CA MET A 1 -29.10 7.53 -27.94
C MET A 1 -28.59 7.31 -26.53
N THR A 2 -27.64 6.39 -26.35
CA THR A 2 -27.15 5.94 -25.04
C THR A 2 -26.03 6.86 -24.54
N SER A 3 -26.31 7.68 -23.53
CA SER A 3 -25.28 8.47 -22.85
C SER A 3 -24.87 7.76 -21.57
N ARG A 4 -23.79 6.98 -21.67
CA ARG A 4 -23.10 6.36 -20.55
C ARG A 4 -22.00 7.30 -20.10
N SER A 5 -22.09 7.84 -18.90
CA SER A 5 -20.92 8.40 -18.22
C SER A 5 -21.17 8.31 -16.72
N GLY A 6 -20.79 7.15 -16.20
CA GLY A 6 -20.82 6.84 -14.78
C GLY A 6 -19.74 7.61 -14.03
N GLN A 7 -20.16 8.10 -12.87
CA GLN A 7 -19.43 7.97 -11.61
C GLN A 7 -18.06 8.67 -11.57
N GLY A 8 -18.10 9.96 -11.21
CA GLY A 8 -17.01 10.61 -10.50
C GLY A 8 -16.76 9.85 -9.20
N SER A 9 -15.78 8.96 -9.21
CA SER A 9 -15.29 8.31 -8.00
C SER A 9 -14.14 9.16 -7.47
N SER A 10 -14.43 9.82 -6.35
CA SER A 10 -13.50 10.39 -5.37
C SER A 10 -12.04 10.18 -5.73
N GLU A 11 -11.33 11.27 -6.00
CA GLU A 11 -9.88 11.35 -6.04
C GLU A 11 -9.33 11.08 -4.62
N SER A 12 -9.58 9.88 -4.11
CA SER A 12 -8.93 9.33 -2.94
C SER A 12 -7.50 9.11 -3.37
N SER A 13 -6.67 10.13 -3.16
CA SER A 13 -5.28 10.23 -3.59
C SER A 13 -4.59 8.87 -3.44
N ARG A 14 -4.48 8.13 -4.55
CA ARG A 14 -3.87 6.81 -4.52
C ARG A 14 -2.41 7.02 -4.15
N THR A 15 -2.05 6.72 -2.91
CA THR A 15 -0.69 6.87 -2.44
C THR A 15 0.19 5.94 -3.28
N ARG A 16 1.03 6.51 -4.14
CA ARG A 16 1.92 5.75 -5.02
C ARG A 16 3.32 5.70 -4.40
N VAL A 17 3.91 4.52 -4.39
CA VAL A 17 5.30 4.31 -3.98
C VAL A 17 6.04 3.65 -5.14
N GLY A 18 6.87 4.43 -5.83
CA GLY A 18 7.56 3.99 -7.04
C GLY A 18 6.57 3.45 -8.09
N LYS A 19 6.76 2.19 -8.48
CA LYS A 19 5.91 1.50 -9.48
C LYS A 19 4.63 0.87 -8.90
N TYR A 20 4.33 1.10 -7.62
CA TYR A 20 3.21 0.45 -6.95
C TYR A 20 2.16 1.46 -6.48
N GLU A 21 0.90 1.20 -6.80
CA GLU A 21 -0.25 1.90 -6.23
C GLU A 21 -0.64 1.22 -4.92
N LEU A 22 -0.50 1.93 -3.78
CA LEU A 22 -0.96 1.40 -2.50
C LEU A 22 -2.48 1.51 -2.39
N GLY A 23 -3.07 0.45 -1.84
CA GLY A 23 -4.47 0.37 -1.48
C GLY A 23 -4.68 0.22 0.03
N ARG A 24 -5.69 -0.57 0.35
CA ARG A 24 -6.11 -0.84 1.73
C ARG A 24 -5.01 -1.55 2.54
N THR A 25 -5.03 -1.33 3.84
CA THR A 25 -4.21 -2.10 4.79
C THR A 25 -4.72 -3.54 4.82
N LEU A 26 -3.80 -4.50 4.70
CA LEU A 26 -4.07 -5.94 4.84
C LEU A 26 -3.81 -6.42 6.26
N GLY A 27 -2.89 -5.77 6.98
CA GLY A 27 -2.60 -6.08 8.37
C GLY A 27 -1.75 -5.03 9.05
N GLU A 28 -1.85 -4.96 10.37
CA GLU A 28 -1.03 -4.09 11.22
C GLU A 28 -0.46 -4.94 12.35
N GLY A 29 0.87 -5.00 12.42
CA GLY A 29 1.60 -5.64 13.51
C GLY A 29 2.43 -4.63 14.28
N ASN A 30 3.08 -5.08 15.34
CA ASN A 30 3.86 -4.19 16.22
C ASN A 30 4.97 -3.42 15.47
N PHE A 31 5.62 -4.09 14.52
CA PHE A 31 6.80 -3.57 13.80
C PHE A 31 6.52 -3.11 12.37
N ALA A 32 5.34 -3.43 11.82
CA ALA A 32 5.07 -3.22 10.41
C ALA A 32 3.59 -3.01 10.11
N LYS A 33 3.32 -2.24 9.05
CA LYS A 33 2.00 -2.15 8.41
C LYS A 33 2.08 -2.80 7.04
N VAL A 34 1.20 -3.75 6.77
CA VAL A 34 1.11 -4.43 5.47
C VAL A 34 -0.04 -3.81 4.68
N LYS A 35 0.23 -3.33 3.48
CA LYS A 35 -0.78 -2.78 2.57
C LYS A 35 -0.85 -3.60 1.29
N PHE A 36 -2.05 -3.73 0.75
CA PHE A 36 -2.26 -4.19 -0.61
C PHE A 36 -1.66 -3.15 -1.55
N ALA A 37 -1.03 -3.61 -2.63
CA ALA A 37 -0.60 -2.73 -3.70
C ALA A 37 -0.74 -3.41 -5.05
N ARG A 38 -0.79 -2.60 -6.10
CA ARG A 38 -0.80 -3.07 -7.49
C ARG A 38 0.42 -2.53 -8.23
N HIS A 39 1.15 -3.39 -8.90
CA HIS A 39 2.22 -2.97 -9.80
C HIS A 39 1.60 -2.28 -11.03
N VAL A 40 2.00 -1.05 -11.32
CA VAL A 40 1.35 -0.21 -12.34
C VAL A 40 1.58 -0.76 -13.75
N GLU A 41 2.74 -1.37 -14.00
CA GLU A 41 3.11 -1.85 -15.34
C GLU A 41 2.55 -3.27 -15.61
N SER A 42 2.70 -4.21 -14.67
CA SER A 42 2.23 -5.59 -14.86
C SER A 42 0.78 -5.83 -14.42
N GLY A 43 0.21 -4.94 -13.61
CA GLY A 43 -1.10 -5.12 -13.01
C GLY A 43 -1.14 -6.14 -11.87
N GLU A 44 0.00 -6.71 -11.49
CA GLU A 44 0.07 -7.74 -10.46
C GLU A 44 -0.24 -7.18 -9.06
N ASN A 45 -0.99 -7.98 -8.30
CA ASN A 45 -1.37 -7.68 -6.94
C ASN A 45 -0.31 -8.18 -5.98
N VAL A 46 0.19 -7.30 -5.11
CA VAL A 46 1.25 -7.59 -4.14
C VAL A 46 0.89 -7.08 -2.75
N ALA A 47 1.57 -7.58 -1.73
CA ALA A 47 1.51 -7.05 -0.38
C ALA A 47 2.83 -6.32 -0.05
N ILE A 48 2.75 -5.05 0.35
CA ILE A 48 3.91 -4.24 0.74
C ILE A 48 3.94 -4.16 2.27
N LYS A 49 5.02 -4.67 2.88
CA LYS A 49 5.29 -4.55 4.32
C LYS A 49 6.12 -3.30 4.59
N ILE A 50 5.50 -2.32 5.26
CA ILE A 50 6.09 -1.03 5.60
C ILE A 50 6.63 -1.13 7.04
N LEU A 51 7.96 -1.06 7.19
CA LEU A 51 8.65 -1.12 8.47
C LEU A 51 8.90 0.29 9.01
N ASN A 52 8.53 0.55 10.26
CA ASN A 52 8.89 1.79 10.92
C ASN A 52 10.30 1.65 11.53
N LYS A 53 11.28 2.31 10.90
CA LYS A 53 12.70 2.26 11.33
C LYS A 53 12.88 2.64 12.80
N GLU A 54 12.17 3.65 13.31
CA GLU A 54 12.31 4.08 14.70
C GLU A 54 11.81 3.02 15.69
N LYS A 55 10.66 2.39 15.39
CA LYS A 55 10.14 1.29 16.21
C LYS A 55 11.08 0.09 16.17
N LEU A 56 11.68 -0.19 15.01
CA LEU A 56 12.59 -1.31 14.82
C LEU A 56 13.91 -1.08 15.58
N LEU A 57 14.45 0.14 15.56
CA LEU A 57 15.64 0.53 16.32
C LEU A 57 15.39 0.55 17.84
N LYS A 58 14.23 1.05 18.28
CA LYS A 58 13.86 1.07 19.71
C LYS A 58 13.69 -0.31 20.31
N HIS A 59 13.23 -1.29 19.53
CA HIS A 59 13.00 -2.66 20.00
C HIS A 59 14.18 -3.62 19.81
N LYS A 60 15.36 -3.16 19.33
CA LYS A 60 16.57 -3.97 19.14
C LYS A 60 16.27 -5.38 18.57
N MET A 61 15.77 -5.43 17.34
CA MET A 61 15.78 -6.67 16.54
C MET A 61 16.76 -6.45 15.38
N ILE A 62 18.06 -6.46 15.71
CA ILE A 62 19.18 -6.49 14.74
C ILE A 62 20.08 -7.71 14.93
N ASP A 63 19.83 -8.60 15.88
CA ASP A 63 20.57 -9.86 15.99
C ASP A 63 19.62 -11.03 16.22
N GLN A 64 19.52 -11.90 15.21
CA GLN A 64 19.64 -13.38 15.22
C GLN A 64 19.61 -13.85 13.77
#